data_AF-A0A0S4KQC0-F1
#
_entry.id   AF-A0A0S4KQC0-F1
#
_cell.length_a   1.000
_cell.length_b   1.000
_cell.length_c   1.000
_cell.angle_alpha   90.00
_cell.angle_beta   90.00
_cell.angle_gamma   90.00
#
_symmetry.space_group_name_H-M   'P 1'
#
loop_
_entity.id
_entity.type
_entity.pdbx_description
1 polymer ?
#
loop_
_entity_poly.entity_id
_entity_poly.type
_entity_poly.pdbx_seq_one_letter_code
_entity_poly.pdbx_strand_id
1 'polypeptide(L)'
;MARSWLQRANGFQRLWLVLSVLFVLYMTLVWPFSKSMERIGAEITRIGIEGDLDNPACKPYQQKPLSELREPPNPRTNMPSTSTCWWLYQERRKKHYELPPYTREMLQADYPKWEGMLGYSATGLVLSITASALVYGIGAVVAWVLRGFRHPGD
;
A
#
# COMPACT_ATOMS: atom_id res chain seq x y z
N MET A 1 -25.94 26.85 6.70
CA MET A 1 -25.00 27.97 6.43
C MET A 1 -23.94 27.67 5.36
N ALA A 2 -23.52 26.44 5.09
CA ALA A 2 -22.46 26.14 4.11
C ALA A 2 -22.76 26.51 2.63
N ARG A 3 -24.05 26.59 2.23
CA ARG A 3 -24.45 26.82 0.83
C ARG A 3 -24.06 28.19 0.25
N SER A 4 -24.02 29.26 1.06
CA SER A 4 -23.79 30.63 0.56
C SER A 4 -22.32 30.88 0.19
N TRP A 5 -21.37 30.19 0.85
CA TRP A 5 -19.95 30.34 0.58
C TRP A 5 -19.53 29.62 -0.71
N LEU A 6 -20.06 28.43 -0.95
CA LEU A 6 -19.82 27.67 -2.19
C LEU A 6 -20.24 28.44 -3.45
N GLN A 7 -21.34 29.19 -3.37
CA GLN A 7 -21.81 30.03 -4.48
C GLN A 7 -20.89 31.22 -4.78
N ARG A 8 -20.14 31.72 -3.79
CA ARG A 8 -19.18 32.83 -3.95
C ARG A 8 -17.75 32.38 -4.32
N ALA A 9 -17.47 31.08 -4.27
CA ALA A 9 -16.15 30.55 -4.62
C ALA A 9 -15.93 30.54 -6.14
N ASN A 10 -14.76 31.00 -6.60
CA ASN A 10 -14.36 30.95 -8.01
C ASN A 10 -14.28 29.49 -8.50
N GLY A 11 -14.44 29.25 -9.80
CA GLY A 11 -14.42 27.90 -10.39
C GLY A 11 -13.19 27.07 -10.00
N PHE A 12 -12.04 27.73 -9.88
CA PHE A 12 -10.79 27.11 -9.40
C PHE A 12 -10.86 26.61 -7.96
N GLN A 13 -11.45 27.38 -7.04
CA GLN A 13 -11.60 26.98 -5.64
C GLN A 13 -12.54 25.79 -5.48
N ARG A 14 -13.57 25.69 -6.32
CA ARG A 14 -14.49 24.55 -6.34
C ARG A 14 -13.80 23.29 -6.85
N LEU A 15 -13.01 23.40 -7.93
CA LEU A 15 -12.23 22.28 -8.47
C LEU A 15 -11.24 21.75 -7.42
N TRP A 16 -10.50 22.64 -6.77
CA TRP A 16 -9.55 22.26 -5.71
C TRP A 16 -10.26 21.56 -4.56
N LEU A 17 -11.38 22.10 -4.07
CA LEU A 17 -12.16 21.45 -3.00
C LEU A 17 -12.51 20.01 -3.37
N VAL A 18 -13.01 19.78 -4.60
CA VAL A 18 -13.37 18.45 -5.08
C VAL A 18 -12.13 17.53 -5.14
N LEU A 19 -11.00 18.01 -5.67
CA LEU A 19 -9.76 17.23 -5.73
C LEU A 19 -9.23 16.88 -4.34
N SER A 20 -9.25 17.81 -3.38
CA SER A 20 -8.86 17.54 -2.00
C SER A 20 -9.76 16.49 -1.35
N VAL A 21 -11.08 16.57 -1.56
CA VAL A 21 -12.02 15.57 -1.03
C VAL A 21 -11.75 14.19 -1.65
N LEU A 22 -11.57 14.12 -2.96
CA LEU A 22 -11.24 12.86 -3.64
C LEU A 22 -9.90 12.28 -3.15
N PHE A 23 -8.90 13.13 -2.95
CA PHE A 23 -7.61 12.72 -2.42
C PHE A 23 -7.71 12.18 -0.99
N VAL A 24 -8.47 12.84 -0.11
CA VAL A 24 -8.71 12.36 1.25
C VAL A 24 -9.46 11.02 1.24
N LEU A 25 -10.49 10.87 0.40
CA LEU A 25 -11.21 9.60 0.25
C LEU A 25 -10.29 8.50 -0.27
N TYR A 26 -9.44 8.80 -1.24
CA TYR A 26 -8.46 7.85 -1.75
C TYR A 26 -7.48 7.41 -0.66
N MET A 27 -6.92 8.36 0.10
CA MET A 27 -5.95 8.08 1.16
C MET A 27 -6.54 7.39 2.39
N THR A 28 -7.83 7.60 2.68
CA THR A 28 -8.49 7.02 3.87
C THR A 28 -9.25 5.73 3.59
N LEU A 29 -9.68 5.48 2.34
CA LEU A 29 -10.45 4.30 1.99
C LEU A 29 -9.69 3.40 1.02
N VAL A 30 -9.31 3.91 -0.15
CA VAL A 30 -8.78 3.09 -1.25
C VAL A 30 -7.38 2.58 -0.93
N TRP A 31 -6.48 3.47 -0.51
CA TRP A 31 -5.10 3.13 -0.18
C TRP A 31 -4.97 2.16 1.00
N PRO A 32 -5.63 2.35 2.16
CA PRO A 32 -5.53 1.38 3.25
C PRO A 32 -6.20 0.06 2.91
N PHE A 33 -7.29 0.08 2.13
CA PHE A 33 -7.95 -1.15 1.68
C PHE A 33 -7.05 -1.96 0.75
N SER A 34 -6.41 -1.34 -0.25
CA SER A 34 -5.50 -2.04 -1.16
C SER A 34 -4.30 -2.62 -0.41
N LYS A 35 -3.72 -1.86 0.53
CA LYS A 35 -2.62 -2.35 1.37
C LYS A 35 -3.05 -3.45 2.34
N SER A 36 -4.28 -3.42 2.84
CA SER A 36 -4.84 -4.51 3.65
C SER A 36 -4.99 -5.80 2.84
N MET A 37 -5.44 -5.71 1.58
CA MET A 37 -5.54 -6.87 0.70
C MET A 37 -4.15 -7.45 0.34
N GLU A 38 -3.17 -6.58 0.05
CA GLU A 38 -1.78 -7.00 -0.12
C GLU A 38 -1.24 -7.72 1.13
N ARG A 39 -1.58 -7.21 2.32
CA ARG A 39 -1.20 -7.82 3.61
C ARG A 39 -1.78 -9.22 3.77
N ILE A 40 -3.07 -9.40 3.51
CA ILE A 40 -3.72 -10.71 3.63
C ILE A 40 -3.04 -11.71 2.67
N GLY A 41 -2.80 -11.31 1.42
CA GLY A 41 -2.10 -12.16 0.45
C GLY A 41 -0.67 -12.52 0.88
N ALA A 42 0.08 -11.55 1.40
CA ALA A 42 1.42 -11.76 1.90
C ALA A 42 1.43 -12.72 3.11
N GLU A 43 0.54 -12.52 4.08
CA GLU A 43 0.44 -13.36 5.29
C GLU A 43 0.05 -14.80 4.96
N ILE A 44 -0.92 -15.00 4.06
CA ILE A 44 -1.30 -16.34 3.58
C ILE A 44 -0.09 -17.02 2.94
N THR A 45 0.66 -16.29 2.12
CA THR A 45 1.87 -16.81 1.47
C THR A 45 2.93 -17.17 2.51
N ARG A 46 3.15 -16.30 3.50
CA ARG A 46 4.10 -16.53 4.59
C ARG A 46 3.77 -17.79 5.37
N ILE A 47 2.52 -17.93 5.81
CA ILE A 47 2.04 -19.12 6.54
C ILE A 47 2.22 -20.38 5.68
N GLY A 48 1.94 -20.28 4.37
CA GLY A 48 2.17 -21.37 3.42
C GLY A 48 3.64 -21.77 3.33
N ILE A 49 4.56 -20.81 3.25
CA ILE A 49 6.01 -21.08 3.21
C ILE A 49 6.50 -21.63 4.54
N GLU A 50 6.05 -21.11 5.68
CA GLU A 50 6.40 -21.64 7.01
C GLU A 50 5.97 -23.11 7.13
N GLY A 51 4.77 -23.45 6.67
CA GLY A 51 4.30 -24.84 6.60
C GLY A 51 5.14 -25.72 5.65
N ASP A 52 5.53 -25.20 4.49
CA ASP A 52 6.42 -25.90 3.56
C ASP A 52 7.84 -26.07 4.12
N LEU A 53 8.32 -25.15 4.97
CA LEU A 53 9.63 -25.25 5.62
C LEU A 53 9.66 -26.36 6.67
N ASP A 54 8.53 -26.60 7.34
CA ASP A 54 8.40 -27.65 8.37
C ASP A 54 8.12 -29.03 7.79
N ASN A 55 7.68 -29.09 6.54
CA ASN A 55 7.42 -30.35 5.88
C ASN A 55 8.75 -31.04 5.45
N PRO A 56 9.08 -32.23 5.99
CA PRO A 56 10.28 -32.95 5.60
C PRO A 56 10.31 -33.31 4.10
N ALA A 57 9.15 -33.46 3.45
CA ALA A 57 9.07 -33.72 2.01
C ALA A 57 9.56 -32.53 1.16
N CYS A 58 9.60 -31.32 1.72
CA CYS A 58 10.04 -30.11 1.05
C CYS A 58 11.52 -29.79 1.25
N LYS A 59 12.28 -30.62 1.98
CA LYS A 59 13.74 -30.46 2.13
C LYS A 59 14.48 -30.29 0.79
N PRO A 60 14.17 -31.04 -0.29
CA PRO A 60 14.82 -30.81 -1.58
C PRO A 60 14.61 -29.38 -2.10
N TYR A 61 13.42 -28.81 -1.88
CA TYR A 61 13.07 -27.44 -2.28
C TYR A 61 13.74 -26.37 -1.41
N GLN A 62 14.28 -26.73 -0.25
CA GLN A 62 15.11 -25.84 0.58
C GLN A 62 16.58 -25.89 0.17
N GLN A 63 17.06 -27.09 -0.18
CA GLN A 63 18.50 -27.40 -0.27
C GLN A 63 19.06 -27.48 -1.68
N LYS A 64 18.23 -27.61 -2.72
CA LYS A 64 18.68 -27.68 -4.11
C LYS A 64 18.60 -26.32 -4.80
N PRO A 65 19.42 -26.08 -5.83
CA PRO A 65 19.28 -24.90 -6.65
C PRO A 65 17.95 -24.91 -7.40
N LEU A 66 17.39 -23.71 -7.66
CA LEU A 66 16.06 -23.56 -8.27
C LEU A 66 15.99 -24.22 -9.65
N SER A 67 17.09 -24.22 -10.41
CA SER A 67 17.22 -24.84 -11.73
C SER A 67 17.02 -26.37 -11.74
N GLU A 68 17.27 -27.03 -10.61
CA GLU A 68 17.11 -28.48 -10.45
C GLU A 68 15.73 -28.87 -9.89
N LEU A 69 14.94 -27.89 -9.47
CA LEU A 69 13.62 -28.11 -8.90
C LEU A 69 12.57 -28.18 -10.00
N ARG A 70 11.66 -29.14 -9.88
CA ARG A 70 10.46 -29.20 -10.72
C ARG A 70 9.36 -28.39 -10.07
N GLU A 71 8.53 -27.74 -10.89
CA GLU A 71 7.37 -27.03 -10.38
C GLU A 71 6.39 -28.02 -9.73
N PRO A 72 6.09 -27.86 -8.43
CA PRO A 72 5.15 -28.72 -7.75
C PRO A 72 3.69 -28.42 -8.14
N PRO A 73 2.77 -29.36 -7.88
CA PRO A 73 1.36 -29.14 -8.17
C PRO A 73 0.77 -27.98 -7.35
N ASN A 74 -0.15 -27.24 -7.98
CA ASN A 74 -0.85 -26.14 -7.32
C ASN A 74 -1.77 -26.69 -6.21
N PRO A 75 -1.69 -26.16 -4.98
CA PRO A 75 -2.55 -26.59 -3.88
C PRO A 75 -4.04 -26.33 -4.12
N ARG A 76 -4.41 -25.44 -5.05
CA ARG A 76 -5.82 -25.21 -5.42
C ARG A 76 -6.45 -26.34 -6.22
N THR A 77 -5.63 -27.19 -6.85
CA THR A 77 -6.10 -28.24 -7.76
C THR A 77 -5.96 -29.65 -7.19
N ASN A 78 -5.21 -29.84 -6.09
CA ASN A 78 -4.96 -31.16 -5.50
C ASN A 78 -5.38 -31.21 -4.03
N MET A 79 -5.76 -32.42 -3.58
CA MET A 79 -6.37 -32.72 -2.28
C MET A 79 -5.63 -32.15 -1.05
N PRO A 80 -6.33 -31.86 0.06
CA PRO A 80 -5.83 -31.04 1.18
C PRO A 80 -4.74 -31.68 2.07
N SER A 81 -4.26 -32.89 1.78
CA SER A 81 -3.53 -33.71 2.76
C SER A 81 -2.00 -33.73 2.62
N THR A 82 -1.43 -33.13 1.58
CA THR A 82 0.04 -33.09 1.41
C THR A 82 0.48 -31.68 1.02
N SER A 83 1.33 -31.04 1.85
CA SER A 83 1.98 -29.78 1.45
C SER A 83 2.75 -30.05 0.16
N THR A 84 2.41 -29.30 -0.89
CA THR A 84 2.97 -29.50 -2.22
C THR A 84 4.32 -28.81 -2.38
N CYS A 85 4.87 -28.16 -1.34
CA CYS A 85 6.08 -27.31 -1.44
C CYS A 85 5.91 -26.12 -2.40
N TRP A 86 4.66 -25.83 -2.80
CA TRP A 86 4.34 -24.88 -3.85
C TRP A 86 4.61 -23.44 -3.43
N TRP A 87 4.30 -23.08 -2.18
CA TRP A 87 4.54 -21.74 -1.68
C TRP A 87 6.04 -21.45 -1.63
N LEU A 88 6.82 -22.40 -1.12
CA LEU A 88 8.28 -22.31 -1.09
C LEU A 88 8.89 -22.20 -2.50
N TYR A 89 8.46 -23.04 -3.44
CA TYR A 89 8.94 -23.00 -4.82
C TYR A 89 8.61 -21.67 -5.51
N GLN A 90 7.36 -21.19 -5.40
CA GLN A 90 6.95 -19.94 -6.03
C GLN A 90 7.68 -18.74 -5.43
N GLU A 91 7.91 -18.72 -4.13
CA GLU A 91 8.64 -17.63 -3.49
C GLU A 91 10.08 -17.55 -3.99
N ARG A 92 10.78 -18.70 -4.03
CA ARG A 92 12.14 -18.79 -4.57
C ARG A 92 12.19 -18.40 -6.05
N ARG A 93 11.20 -18.81 -6.84
CA ARG A 93 11.08 -18.45 -8.27
C ARG A 93 10.85 -16.95 -8.46
N LYS A 94 9.92 -16.35 -7.71
CA LYS A 94 9.59 -14.92 -7.79
C LYS A 94 10.77 -14.04 -7.41
N LYS A 95 11.56 -14.46 -6.42
CA LYS A 95 12.72 -13.72 -5.92
C LYS A 95 14.05 -14.11 -6.57
N HIS A 96 14.03 -15.05 -7.51
CA HIS A 96 15.24 -15.57 -8.15
C HIS A 96 16.29 -16.08 -7.15
N TYR A 97 15.85 -16.70 -6.05
CA TYR A 97 16.76 -17.34 -5.09
C TYR A 97 17.27 -18.67 -5.63
N GLU A 98 18.33 -18.59 -6.43
CA GLU A 98 18.96 -19.75 -7.06
C GLU A 98 19.75 -20.61 -6.08
N LEU A 99 20.38 -20.00 -5.07
CA LEU A 99 21.31 -20.69 -4.17
C LEU A 99 20.60 -21.20 -2.90
N PRO A 100 20.88 -22.44 -2.47
CA PRO A 100 20.46 -22.99 -1.18
C PRO A 100 21.42 -22.61 -0.03
N PRO A 101 21.02 -22.78 1.24
CA PRO A 101 19.69 -23.19 1.70
C PRO A 101 18.74 -21.99 1.86
N TYR A 102 17.47 -22.17 1.48
CA TYR A 102 16.43 -21.21 1.84
C TYR A 102 15.97 -21.47 3.28
N THR A 103 16.23 -20.51 4.18
CA THR A 103 15.97 -20.65 5.63
C THR A 103 14.81 -19.75 6.10
N ARG A 104 14.30 -20.03 7.31
CA ARG A 104 13.30 -19.17 7.97
C ARG A 104 13.81 -17.75 8.21
N GLU A 105 15.11 -17.58 8.42
CA GLU A 105 15.72 -16.26 8.63
C GLU A 105 15.63 -15.42 7.34
N MET A 106 15.87 -16.04 6.19
CA MET A 106 15.68 -15.39 4.89
C MET A 106 14.21 -14.99 4.70
N LEU A 107 13.27 -15.88 5.06
CA LEU A 107 11.84 -15.57 5.04
C LEU A 107 11.50 -14.36 5.94
N GLN A 108 12.07 -14.29 7.15
CA GLN A 108 11.80 -13.18 8.06
C GLN A 108 12.44 -11.85 7.60
N ALA A 109 13.61 -11.89 6.97
CA ALA A 109 14.27 -10.71 6.41
C ALA A 109 13.48 -10.13 5.23
N ASP A 110 12.87 -11.01 4.45
CA ASP A 110 12.16 -10.69 3.23
C ASP A 110 10.74 -10.15 3.43
N TYR A 111 10.14 -10.42 4.59
CA TYR A 111 8.81 -9.95 4.92
C TYR A 111 8.94 -8.69 5.77
N PRO A 112 8.72 -7.49 5.20
CA PRO A 112 8.90 -6.25 5.94
C PRO A 112 8.00 -6.26 7.17
N LYS A 113 8.60 -5.99 8.33
CA LYS A 113 7.84 -5.68 9.54
C LYS A 113 7.06 -4.39 9.24
N TRP A 114 5.76 -4.51 9.00
CA TRP A 114 4.87 -3.39 8.70
C TRP A 114 4.56 -2.50 9.93
N GLU A 115 5.52 -2.40 10.85
CA GLU A 115 5.56 -1.46 11.96
C GLU A 115 5.75 -0.05 11.37
N GLY A 116 4.65 0.63 11.07
CA GLY A 116 4.69 1.96 10.48
C GLY A 116 3.51 2.32 9.60
N MET A 117 2.63 1.35 9.28
CA MET A 117 1.48 1.59 8.41
C MET A 117 0.53 2.67 8.96
N LEU A 118 0.32 2.70 10.29
CA LEU A 118 -0.42 3.77 10.96
C LEU A 118 0.29 5.13 10.82
N GLY A 119 1.63 5.13 10.87
CA GLY A 119 2.47 6.30 10.68
C GLY A 119 2.37 6.88 9.27
N TYR A 120 2.35 6.04 8.23
CA TYR A 120 2.14 6.48 6.85
C TYR A 120 0.76 7.11 6.65
N SER A 121 -0.30 6.48 7.16
CA SER A 121 -1.66 7.05 7.09
C SER A 121 -1.76 8.39 7.82
N ALA A 122 -1.18 8.48 9.03
CA ALA A 122 -1.17 9.72 9.80
C ALA A 122 -0.38 10.83 9.09
N THR A 123 0.78 10.50 8.52
CA THR A 123 1.60 11.46 7.77
C THR A 123 0.89 11.95 6.51
N GLY A 124 0.24 11.04 5.77
CA GLY A 124 -0.56 11.40 4.59
C GLY A 124 -1.73 12.32 4.92
N LEU A 125 -2.43 12.08 6.04
CA LEU A 125 -3.50 12.94 6.53
C LEU A 125 -2.97 14.35 6.86
N VAL A 126 -1.87 14.42 7.62
CA VAL A 126 -1.25 15.70 8.01
C VAL A 126 -0.82 16.49 6.76
N LEU A 127 -0.12 15.86 5.82
CA LEU A 127 0.29 16.50 4.56
C LEU A 127 -0.90 17.00 3.76
N SER A 128 -1.99 16.24 3.69
CA SER A 128 -3.22 16.65 3.00
C SER A 128 -3.87 17.88 3.65
N ILE A 129 -3.92 17.92 4.98
CA ILE A 129 -4.46 19.07 5.73
C ILE A 129 -3.56 20.30 5.52
N THR A 130 -2.24 20.15 5.65
CA THR A 130 -1.27 21.22 5.44
C THR A 130 -1.34 21.78 4.03
N ALA A 131 -1.37 20.92 3.00
CA ALA A 131 -1.49 21.36 1.61
C ALA A 131 -2.80 22.11 1.36
N SER A 132 -3.91 21.63 1.91
CA SER A 132 -5.21 22.31 1.80
C SER A 132 -5.17 23.67 2.50
N ALA A 133 -4.61 23.75 3.71
CA ALA A 133 -4.46 25.01 4.44
C ALA A 133 -3.60 26.02 3.68
N LEU A 134 -2.52 25.59 3.03
CA LEU A 134 -1.67 26.44 2.20
C LEU A 134 -2.42 26.99 0.97
N VAL A 135 -3.15 26.15 0.24
CA VAL A 135 -3.90 26.58 -0.94
C VAL A 135 -4.97 27.62 -0.57
N TYR A 136 -5.74 27.36 0.49
CA TYR A 136 -6.76 28.32 0.96
C TYR A 136 -6.13 29.57 1.58
N GLY A 137 -5.03 29.43 2.31
CA GLY A 137 -4.29 30.55 2.90
C GLY A 137 -3.73 31.50 1.86
N ILE A 138 -3.04 30.98 0.83
CA ILE A 138 -2.54 31.76 -0.31
C ILE A 138 -3.70 32.45 -1.03
N GLY A 139 -4.80 31.73 -1.27
CA GLY A 139 -6.00 32.34 -1.87
C GLY A 139 -6.57 33.49 -1.06
N ALA A 140 -6.58 33.37 0.28
CA ALA A 140 -7.02 34.44 1.17
C ALA A 140 -6.08 35.66 1.15
N VAL A 141 -4.76 35.44 1.15
CA VAL A 141 -3.76 36.51 1.03
C VAL A 141 -3.92 37.26 -0.30
N VAL A 142 -4.02 36.54 -1.42
CA VAL A 142 -4.23 37.16 -2.74
C VAL A 142 -5.52 37.97 -2.77
N ALA A 143 -6.62 37.45 -2.22
CA ALA A 143 -7.88 38.17 -2.15
C ALA A 143 -7.81 39.42 -1.25
N TRP A 144 -7.04 39.38 -0.15
CA TRP A 144 -6.81 40.53 0.71
C TRP A 144 -6.00 41.62 -0.01
N VAL A 145 -4.91 41.23 -0.69
CA VAL A 145 -4.09 42.12 -1.52
C VAL A 145 -4.94 42.81 -2.59
N LEU A 146 -5.73 42.04 -3.36
CA LEU A 146 -6.59 42.59 -4.41
C LEU A 146 -7.67 43.55 -3.87
N ARG A 147 -8.18 43.32 -2.65
CA ARG A 147 -9.13 44.24 -2.02
C ARG A 147 -8.46 45.52 -1.52
N GLY A 148 -7.24 45.42 -0.98
CA GLY A 148 -6.47 46.59 -0.54
C GLY A 148 -6.13 47.54 -1.69
N PHE A 149 -5.97 47.01 -2.90
CA PHE A 149 -5.70 47.80 -4.12
C PHE A 149 -6.97 48.26 -4.87
N ARG A 150 -8.18 47.84 -4.47
CA ARG A 150 -9.43 48.39 -5.00
C ARG A 150 -9.80 49.64 -4.19
N HIS A 151 -9.59 50.82 -4.77
CA HIS A 151 -10.07 52.07 -4.19
C HIS A 151 -11.60 52.15 -4.24
N PRO A 152 -12.25 52.70 -3.19
CA PRO A 152 -13.68 53.00 -3.21
C PRO A 152 -13.91 54.24 -4.10
N GLY A 153 -13.99 54.03 -5.42
CA GLY A 153 -14.13 55.14 -6.37
C GLY A 153 -14.48 54.81 -7.82
N ASP A 154 -14.50 53.53 -8.21
CA ASP A 154 -14.99 53.07 -9.52
C ASP A 154 -16.29 52.25 -9.38
#